data_AF-A0A819FLG6-F1
#
_entry.id   AF-A0A819FLG6-F1
#
_cell.length_a   1.000
_cell.length_b   1.000
_cell.length_c   1.000
_cell.angle_alpha   90.00
_cell.angle_beta   90.00
_cell.angle_gamma   90.00
#
_symmetry.space_group_name_H-M   'P 1'
#
loop_
_entity.id
_entity.type
_entity.pdbx_description
1 polymer ?
#
loop_
_entity_poly.entity_id
_entity_poly.type
_entity_poly.pdbx_seq_one_letter_code
_entity_poly.pdbx_strand_id
1 'polypeptide(L)' 'MTLEFALNQAFKLKNYKTATSFAKRLLKLESAPDTRRVLNVCEKNPINKHPLNYDEYNPFNICAASYVPHLS' A
#
# COMPACT_ATOMS: atom_id res chain seq x y z
N MET A 1 -5.59 -1.33 -11.41
CA MET A 1 -4.21 -1.08 -11.92
C MET A 1 -3.27 -0.41 -10.90
N THR A 2 -3.43 0.87 -10.50
CA THR A 2 -2.43 1.53 -9.61
C THR A 2 -2.28 0.89 -8.23
N LEU A 3 -3.41 0.55 -7.58
CA LEU A 3 -3.41 -0.10 -6.25
C LEU A 3 -2.81 -1.51 -6.30
N GLU A 4 -3.05 -2.24 -7.38
CA GLU A 4 -2.48 -3.56 -7.61
C GLU A 4 -0.95 -3.50 -7.75
N PHE A 5 -0.44 -2.53 -8.51
CA PHE A 5 1.01 -2.30 -8.61
C PHE A 5 1.60 -1.93 -7.24
N ALA A 6 0.98 -1.00 -6.51
CA ALA A 6 1.43 -0.57 -5.19
C ALA A 6 1.43 -1.73 -4.17
N LEU A 7 0.40 -2.58 -4.19
CA LEU A 7 0.32 -3.79 -3.39
C LEU A 7 1.49 -4.73 -3.69
N ASN A 8 1.72 -5.03 -4.96
CA ASN A 8 2.78 -5.95 -5.40
C ASN A 8 4.16 -5.44 -5.01
N GLN A 9 4.42 -4.13 -5.13
CA GLN A 9 5.70 -3.54 -4.71
C GLN A 9 5.87 -3.56 -3.18
N ALA A 10 4.86 -3.13 -2.42
CA ALA A 10 4.91 -3.14 -0.97
C ALA A 10 5.11 -4.57 -0.42
N PHE A 11 4.45 -5.57 -1.02
CA PHE A 11 4.62 -6.97 -0.65
C PHE A 11 6.05 -7.47 -0.93
N LYS A 12 6.61 -7.17 -2.11
CA LYS A 12 8.00 -7.53 -2.48
C LYS A 12 9.02 -6.91 -1.52
N LEU A 13 8.80 -5.67 -1.10
CA LEU A 13 9.66 -4.95 -0.14
C LEU A 13 9.45 -5.40 1.31
N LYS A 14 8.55 -6.35 1.58
CA LYS A 14 8.18 -6.78 2.94
C LYS A 14 7.63 -5.64 3.80
N ASN A 15 6.95 -4.69 3.16
CA ASN A 15 6.17 -3.65 3.82
C ASN A 15 4.73 -4.10 4.00
N TYR A 16 4.53 -5.10 4.86
CA TYR A 16 3.27 -5.84 4.98
C TYR A 16 2.15 -5.02 5.61
N LYS A 17 2.46 -4.08 6.52
CA LYS A 17 1.45 -3.16 7.06
C LYS A 17 0.85 -2.29 5.95
N THR A 18 1.70 -1.70 5.12
CA THR A 18 1.25 -0.87 3.99
C THR A 18 0.59 -1.71 2.90
N ALA A 19 1.13 -2.88 2.57
CA ALA A 19 0.53 -3.81 1.62
C ALA A 19 -0.89 -4.24 2.05
N THR A 20 -1.12 -4.45 3.35
CA THR A 20 -2.43 -4.80 3.92
C THR A 20 -3.47 -3.72 3.61
N SER A 21 -3.12 -2.44 3.78
CA SER A 21 -4.04 -1.35 3.46
C SER A 21 -4.38 -1.30 1.97
N PHE A 22 -3.37 -1.43 1.10
CA PHE A 22 -3.60 -1.47 -0.35
C PHE A 22 -4.49 -2.65 -0.75
N ALA A 23 -4.26 -3.84 -0.20
CA ALA A 23 -5.09 -5.01 -0.46
C ALA A 23 -6.55 -4.80 -0.02
N LYS A 24 -6.79 -4.22 1.17
CA LYS A 24 -8.15 -3.93 1.66
C LYS A 24 -8.88 -2.92 0.77
N ARG A 25 -8.20 -1.87 0.32
CA ARG A 25 -8.77 -0.89 -0.61
C ARG A 25 -9.06 -1.51 -1.98
N LEU A 26 -8.14 -2.33 -2.49
CA LEU A 26 -8.32 -3.03 -3.76
C LEU A 26 -9.53 -3.97 -3.72
N LEU A 27 -9.67 -4.77 -2.66
CA LEU A 27 -10.82 -5.67 -2.46
C LEU A 27 -12.17 -4.96 -2.31
N LYS A 28 -12.16 -3.68 -1.90
CA LYS A 28 -13.38 -2.85 -1.83
C LYS A 28 -13.81 -2.35 -3.22
N LEU A 29 -12.87 -2.19 -4.14
CA LEU A 29 -13.13 -1.69 -5.49
C LEU A 29 -13.43 -2.81 -6.47
N GLU A 30 -12.73 -3.94 -6.35
CA GLU A 30 -12.87 -5.08 -7.25
C GLU A 30 -12.72 -6.41 -6.52
N SER A 31 -13.41 -7.45 -7.02
CA SER A 31 -13.29 -8.80 -6.47
C SER A 31 -12.04 -9.48 -7.02
N ALA A 32 -10.91 -9.32 -6.34
CA ALA A 32 -9.63 -9.92 -6.72
C ALA A 32 -9.24 -11.11 -5.80
N PRO A 33 -9.41 -12.38 -6.23
CA PRO A 33 -9.12 -13.55 -5.39
C PRO A 33 -7.63 -13.65 -5.01
N ASP A 34 -6.72 -13.26 -5.90
CA ASP A 34 -5.28 -13.28 -5.61
C ASP A 34 -4.88 -12.23 -4.57
N THR A 35 -5.55 -11.09 -4.53
CA THR A 35 -5.37 -10.07 -3.48
C THR A 35 -5.71 -10.61 -2.09
N ARG A 36 -6.72 -11.48 -1.96
CA ARG A 36 -7.05 -12.11 -0.67
C ARG A 36 -5.92 -13.01 -0.17
N ARG A 37 -5.24 -13.73 -1.07
CA ARG A 37 -4.08 -14.56 -0.70
C ARG A 37 -2.94 -13.71 -0.16
N VAL A 38 -2.62 -12.61 -0.85
CA VAL A 38 -1.59 -11.66 -0.41
C VAL A 38 -1.95 -11.04 0.94
N LEU A 39 -3.22 -10.65 1.14
CA LEU A 39 -3.71 -10.09 2.40
C LEU A 39 -3.48 -11.05 3.58
N ASN A 40 -3.86 -12.33 3.43
CA ASN A 40 -3.68 -13.34 4.46
C ASN A 40 -2.21 -13.54 4.87
N VAL A 41 -1.27 -13.37 3.94
CA VAL A 41 0.17 -13.43 4.24
C VAL A 41 0.61 -12.18 5.01
N CYS A 42 0.15 -10.99 4.61
CA CYS A 42 0.51 -9.74 5.24
C CYS A 42 -0.01 -9.63 6.68
N GLU A 43 -1.23 -10.10 6.95
CA GLU A 43 -1.85 -10.01 8.29
C GLU A 43 -1.16 -10.89 9.34
N LYS A 44 -0.45 -11.95 8.93
CA LYS A 44 0.36 -12.79 9.83
C LYS A 44 1.60 -12.08 10.36
N ASN A 45 2.09 -11.06 9.65
CA ASN A 45 3.27 -10.29 10.05
C ASN A 45 3.12 -8.82 9.60
N PRO A 46 2.30 -8.01 10.27
CA PRO A 46 1.92 -6.67 9.82
C PRO A 46 3.01 -5.61 10.13
N ILE A 47 4.24 -5.87 9.71
CA ILE A 47 5.40 -5.00 9.92
C ILE A 47 5.82 -4.38 8.59
N ASN A 48 6.29 -3.13 8.64
CA ASN A 48 7.02 -2.52 7.53
C ASN A 48 8.52 -2.68 7.74
N LYS A 49 9.19 -3.36 6.81
CA LYS A 49 10.66 -3.52 6.85
C LYS A 49 11.40 -2.22 6.55
N HIS A 50 10.87 -1.40 5.65
CA HIS A 50 11.48 -0.15 5.22
C HIS A 50 10.62 1.05 5.62
N PRO A 51 11.21 2.12 6.17
CA PRO A 51 10.50 3.35 6.44
C PRO A 51 9.99 3.96 5.13
N LEU A 52 8.79 4.54 5.17
CA LEU A 52 8.18 5.21 4.04
C LEU A 52 7.82 6.63 4.44
N ASN A 53 8.12 7.60 3.57
CA ASN A 53 7.54 8.93 3.66
C ASN A 53 6.13 8.91 3.05
N TYR A 54 5.24 8.15 3.69
CA TYR A 54 3.87 7.94 3.25
C TYR A 54 3.00 7.72 4.48
N ASP A 55 2.03 8.61 4.66
CA ASP A 55 0.95 8.47 5.64
C ASP A 55 -0.37 8.43 4.89
N GLU A 56 -1.11 7.36 5.05
CA GLU A 56 -2.39 7.14 4.38
C GLU A 56 -3.57 7.85 5.05
N TYR A 57 -3.40 8.26 6.32
CA TYR A 57 -4.43 8.92 7.10
C TYR A 57 -4.30 10.44 7.06
N ASN A 58 -3.17 10.94 6.58
CA ASN A 58 -2.90 12.37 6.46
C ASN A 58 -3.03 12.80 4.99
N PRO A 59 -4.02 13.63 4.62
CA PRO A 59 -4.15 14.14 3.25
C PRO A 59 -2.89 14.91 2.83
N PHE A 60 -2.45 14.71 1.58
CA PHE A 60 -1.31 15.40 0.99
C PHE A 60 -1.48 15.56 -0.52
N ASN A 61 -0.73 16.51 -1.08
CA ASN A 61 -0.57 16.66 -2.53
C ASN A 61 0.83 16.21 -2.95
N ILE A 62 0.96 15.68 -4.16
CA ILE A 62 2.26 15.31 -4.73
C ILE A 62 2.77 16.49 -5.54
N CYS A 63 3.98 16.97 -5.25
CA CYS A 63 4.62 17.98 -6.10
C CYS A 63 5.00 17.36 -7.45
N ALA A 64 4.56 17.97 -8.55
CA ALA A 64 4.81 17.46 -9.91
C ALA A 64 6.28 17.54 -10.35
N ALA A 65 7.12 18.32 -9.66
CA ALA A 65 8.55 18.46 -9.96
C ALA A 65 9.44 17.50 -9.16
N SER A 66 9.17 17.33 -7.86
CA SER A 66 10.01 16.54 -6.94
C SER A 66 9.45 15.15 -6.62
N TYR A 67 8.18 14.90 -6.94
CA TYR A 67 7.46 13.65 -6.62
C TYR A 67 7.46 13.29 -5.13
N VAL A 68 7.57 14.29 -4.25
CA VAL A 68 7.46 14.12 -2.80
C VAL A 68 6.10 14.60 -2.29
N PRO A 69 5.57 14.00 -1.20
CA PRO A 69 4.35 14.48 -0.58
C PRO A 69 4.60 15.84 0.11
N HIS A 70 3.75 16.81 -0.20
CA HIS A 70 3.61 18.05 0.53
C HIS A 70 2.28 18.03 1.28
N LEU A 71 2.35 18.20 2.60
CA LEU A 71 1.15 18.34 3.43
C LEU A 71 0.37 19.57 2.93
N SER A 72 -0.92 19.35 2.69
CA SER A 72 -1.85 20.40 2.26
C SER A 72 -2.25 21.30 3.41
#